data_AF-A0A8J7Q7S8-F1
#
_entry.id   AF-A0A8J7Q7S8-F1
#
_cell.length_a   1.000
_cell.length_b   1.000
_cell.length_c   1.000
_cell.angle_alpha   90.00
_cell.angle_beta   90.00
_cell.angle_gamma   90.00
#
_symmetry.space_group_name_H-M   'P 1'
#
loop_
_entity.id
_entity.type
_entity.pdbx_description
1 polymer ?
#
loop_
_entity_poly.entity_id
_entity_poly.type
_entity_poly.pdbx_seq_one_letter_code
_entity_poly.pdbx_strand_id
1 'polypeptide(L)'
;ADRITAIRLVGRGPGDTAAGRALLIELLGPQSASDVQAAAVAALARSDAPDTPALLLKPWKGYSPPVRAAVLSSLLGRETWVPTVLDALEKKELLPAEVDAAARQRLLGHATPAVRERASKLLAGGIDANREKVIAAYRPALTKTGDRERGKQIFTKTCSACHKVGDVGKGLGPDLAALNDKSADYLLINILDPNRAVEARYVAYTAQTADGRSLVGFLSNETATNITLVSTDGKENTILRTDLESLTSSGKSVMPEGLEKDVSVEQMTDLLAFLRANLPPAKPKTFAGNKPETIKPGADGSLRLPASAAEVYGPTLTFEQRYENLGFWGSADDRAVWTVAVPKAGRYEVWLEWACPRGEAGKAVVIEAGSASTTARIEATRNWEDYKQAKVGDLKLEAGEHRVSARAIAAFKGYLMDLRAIRLVPGDR
;
A
#
# COMPACT_ATOMS: atom_id res chain seq x y z
N ALA A 1 -28.89 -17.46 -12.31
CA ALA A 1 -29.52 -16.14 -12.47
C ALA A 1 -30.82 -16.04 -11.68
N ASP A 2 -31.71 -17.03 -11.81
CA ASP A 2 -33.07 -17.00 -11.24
C ASP A 2 -33.14 -16.89 -9.72
N ARG A 3 -32.24 -17.58 -9.00
CA ARG A 3 -32.16 -17.50 -7.53
C ARG A 3 -31.81 -16.09 -7.02
N ILE A 4 -30.91 -15.38 -7.70
CA ILE A 4 -30.54 -13.99 -7.35
C ILE A 4 -31.71 -13.05 -7.60
N THR A 5 -32.42 -13.23 -8.72
CA THR A 5 -33.63 -12.45 -9.04
C THR A 5 -34.71 -12.67 -7.98
N ALA A 6 -34.92 -13.91 -7.54
CA ALA A 6 -35.86 -14.24 -6.48
C ALA A 6 -35.48 -13.57 -5.14
N ILE A 7 -34.20 -13.63 -4.74
CA ILE A 7 -33.70 -12.97 -3.50
C ILE A 7 -33.98 -11.47 -3.51
N ARG A 8 -33.91 -10.81 -4.68
CA ARG A 8 -34.22 -9.38 -4.80
C ARG A 8 -35.70 -9.06 -4.51
N LEU A 9 -36.58 -10.03 -4.67
CA LEU A 9 -38.03 -9.93 -4.48
C LEU A 9 -38.48 -10.37 -3.08
N VAL A 10 -37.68 -11.15 -2.36
CA VAL A 10 -37.96 -11.56 -0.97
C VAL A 10 -38.14 -10.34 -0.07
N GLY A 11 -39.21 -10.34 0.73
CA GLY A 11 -39.53 -9.24 1.64
C GLY A 11 -40.23 -8.03 1.00
N ARG A 12 -40.69 -8.15 -0.26
CA ARG A 12 -41.49 -7.11 -0.94
C ARG A 12 -43.01 -7.31 -0.83
N GLY A 13 -43.46 -8.42 -0.24
CA GLY A 13 -44.88 -8.73 -0.05
C GLY A 13 -45.44 -8.19 1.26
N PRO A 14 -46.73 -7.79 1.33
CA PRO A 14 -47.38 -7.26 2.55
C PRO A 14 -47.39 -8.21 3.77
N GLY A 15 -47.06 -9.50 3.59
CA GLY A 15 -46.99 -10.51 4.66
C GLY A 15 -45.67 -11.26 4.76
N ASP A 16 -44.64 -10.85 4.01
CA ASP A 16 -43.39 -11.62 3.80
C ASP A 16 -42.18 -11.06 4.59
N THR A 17 -42.41 -10.15 5.55
CA THR A 17 -41.29 -9.40 6.16
C THR A 17 -40.49 -10.21 7.17
N ALA A 18 -41.12 -11.05 8.00
CA ALA A 18 -40.41 -11.82 9.03
C ALA A 18 -39.77 -13.11 8.48
N ALA A 19 -40.55 -13.91 7.74
CA ALA A 19 -40.08 -15.17 7.16
C ALA A 19 -39.04 -14.92 6.04
N GLY A 20 -39.31 -13.96 5.15
CA GLY A 20 -38.35 -13.53 4.14
C GLY A 20 -37.05 -13.01 4.75
N ARG A 21 -37.12 -12.22 5.83
CA ARG A 21 -35.93 -11.75 6.55
C ARG A 21 -35.15 -12.89 7.19
N ALA A 22 -35.82 -13.87 7.80
CA ALA A 22 -35.17 -15.05 8.37
C ALA A 22 -34.41 -15.85 7.30
N LEU A 23 -35.03 -16.05 6.13
CA LEU A 23 -34.38 -16.69 4.98
C LEU A 23 -33.15 -15.90 4.50
N LEU A 24 -33.25 -14.58 4.38
CA LEU A 24 -32.12 -13.75 3.99
C LEU A 24 -30.95 -13.84 4.98
N ILE A 25 -31.23 -13.98 6.28
CA ILE A 25 -30.21 -14.18 7.32
C ILE A 25 -29.53 -15.54 7.16
N GLU A 26 -30.28 -16.59 6.90
CA GLU A 26 -29.75 -17.94 6.64
C GLU A 26 -28.81 -17.95 5.41
N LEU A 27 -29.20 -17.22 4.36
CA LEU A 27 -28.40 -17.08 3.14
C LEU A 27 -27.06 -16.35 3.33
N LEU A 28 -26.80 -15.75 4.49
CA LEU A 28 -25.49 -15.18 4.84
C LEU A 28 -24.47 -16.25 5.28
N GLY A 29 -24.89 -17.51 5.47
CA GLY A 29 -24.02 -18.60 5.89
C GLY A 29 -23.01 -19.03 4.81
N PRO A 30 -21.89 -19.67 5.20
CA PRO A 30 -20.77 -20.01 4.31
C PRO A 30 -21.13 -21.05 3.23
N GLN A 31 -22.22 -21.79 3.45
CA GLN A 31 -22.80 -22.75 2.51
C GLN A 31 -23.45 -22.07 1.29
N SER A 32 -23.83 -20.80 1.41
CA SER A 32 -24.34 -20.01 0.29
C SER A 32 -23.20 -19.42 -0.51
N ALA A 33 -23.39 -19.36 -1.83
CA ALA A 33 -22.45 -18.70 -2.74
C ALA A 33 -22.27 -17.21 -2.40
N SER A 34 -21.10 -16.63 -2.64
CA SER A 34 -20.81 -15.23 -2.27
C SER A 34 -21.69 -14.22 -3.02
N ASP A 35 -22.12 -14.53 -4.25
CA ASP A 35 -23.09 -13.73 -5.01
C ASP A 35 -24.50 -13.80 -4.40
N VAL A 36 -24.91 -14.96 -3.89
CA VAL A 36 -26.14 -15.17 -3.13
C VAL A 36 -26.09 -14.42 -1.80
N GLN A 37 -24.98 -14.52 -1.06
CA GLN A 37 -24.76 -13.76 0.18
C GLN A 37 -24.83 -12.26 -0.10
N ALA A 38 -24.14 -11.75 -1.13
CA ALA A 38 -24.19 -10.35 -1.53
C ALA A 38 -25.59 -9.87 -1.92
N ALA A 39 -26.36 -10.71 -2.64
CA ALA A 39 -27.76 -10.42 -2.95
C ALA A 39 -28.63 -10.34 -1.68
N ALA A 40 -28.38 -11.22 -0.70
CA ALA A 40 -29.08 -11.24 0.58
C ALA A 40 -28.74 -10.01 1.42
N VAL A 41 -27.47 -9.61 1.49
CA VAL A 41 -27.02 -8.36 2.11
C VAL A 41 -27.75 -7.17 1.51
N ALA A 42 -27.78 -7.07 0.17
CA ALA A 42 -28.47 -5.98 -0.51
C ALA A 42 -29.99 -5.98 -0.24
N ALA A 43 -30.61 -7.15 -0.09
CA ALA A 43 -32.02 -7.27 0.27
C ALA A 43 -32.31 -6.83 1.70
N LEU A 44 -31.52 -7.29 2.67
CA LEU A 44 -31.59 -6.86 4.06
C LEU A 44 -31.39 -5.35 4.20
N ALA A 45 -30.39 -4.79 3.51
CA ALA A 45 -30.10 -3.37 3.52
C ALA A 45 -31.25 -2.48 2.98
N ARG A 46 -32.17 -3.02 2.17
CA ARG A 46 -33.34 -2.29 1.68
C ARG A 46 -34.52 -2.25 2.66
N SER A 47 -34.55 -3.14 3.65
CA SER A 47 -35.68 -3.31 4.58
C SER A 47 -35.84 -2.18 5.60
N ASP A 48 -34.87 -1.25 5.69
CA ASP A 48 -34.80 -0.14 6.65
C ASP A 48 -34.93 -0.53 8.14
N ALA A 49 -34.87 -1.83 8.47
CA ALA A 49 -34.95 -2.30 9.84
C ALA A 49 -33.77 -1.74 10.67
N PRO A 50 -34.01 -1.09 11.83
CA PRO A 50 -32.97 -0.40 12.61
C PRO A 50 -31.81 -1.28 13.07
N ASP A 51 -32.06 -2.58 13.26
CA ASP A 51 -31.09 -3.59 13.69
C ASP A 51 -30.26 -4.17 12.53
N THR A 52 -30.55 -3.79 11.28
CA THR A 52 -29.84 -4.30 10.08
C THR A 52 -28.31 -4.13 10.16
N PRO A 53 -27.75 -2.99 10.58
CA PRO A 53 -26.30 -2.84 10.67
C PRO A 53 -25.64 -3.83 11.63
N ALA A 54 -26.19 -3.98 12.83
CA ALA A 54 -25.68 -4.92 13.82
C ALA A 54 -25.84 -6.38 13.35
N LEU A 55 -26.96 -6.69 12.69
CA LEU A 55 -27.22 -7.99 12.11
C LEU A 55 -26.22 -8.35 11.01
N LEU A 56 -25.93 -7.44 10.09
CA LEU A 56 -24.98 -7.67 9.00
C LEU A 56 -23.54 -7.81 9.51
N LEU A 57 -23.16 -7.15 10.61
CA LEU A 57 -21.84 -7.27 11.21
C LEU A 57 -21.69 -8.51 12.11
N LYS A 58 -22.79 -9.09 12.62
CA LYS A 58 -22.72 -10.23 13.55
C LYS A 58 -21.92 -11.44 13.01
N PRO A 59 -22.10 -11.91 11.75
CA PRO A 59 -21.30 -13.01 11.21
C PRO A 59 -20.05 -12.52 10.43
N TRP A 60 -19.51 -11.33 10.74
CA TRP A 60 -18.39 -10.69 10.02
C TRP A 60 -17.16 -11.59 9.80
N LYS A 61 -16.81 -12.39 10.81
CA LYS A 61 -15.68 -13.33 10.72
C LYS A 61 -15.92 -14.44 9.70
N GLY A 62 -17.18 -14.75 9.38
CA GLY A 62 -17.57 -15.78 8.42
C GLY A 62 -17.52 -15.35 6.96
N TYR A 63 -17.48 -14.05 6.70
CA TYR A 63 -17.56 -13.54 5.35
C TYR A 63 -16.25 -13.67 4.58
N SER A 64 -16.37 -14.06 3.31
CA SER A 64 -15.30 -13.93 2.32
C SER A 64 -15.12 -12.46 1.88
N PRO A 65 -13.98 -12.11 1.23
CA PRO A 65 -13.71 -10.74 0.83
C PRO A 65 -14.82 -10.06 0.00
N PRO A 66 -15.44 -10.71 -1.01
CA PRO A 66 -16.54 -10.10 -1.77
C PRO A 66 -17.76 -9.76 -0.91
N VAL A 67 -18.06 -10.58 0.09
CA VAL A 67 -19.23 -10.42 0.96
C VAL A 67 -18.99 -9.30 1.96
N ARG A 68 -17.77 -9.20 2.51
CA ARG A 68 -17.33 -8.06 3.33
C ARG A 68 -17.48 -6.73 2.58
N ALA A 69 -17.03 -6.69 1.33
CA ALA A 69 -17.18 -5.50 0.48
C ALA A 69 -18.66 -5.15 0.26
N ALA A 70 -19.53 -6.14 0.02
CA ALA A 70 -20.98 -5.91 -0.12
C ALA A 70 -21.61 -5.36 1.16
N VAL A 71 -21.22 -5.88 2.34
CA VAL A 71 -21.68 -5.40 3.64
C VAL A 71 -21.20 -3.96 3.88
N LEU A 72 -19.90 -3.69 3.76
CA LEU A 72 -19.35 -2.34 3.95
C LEU A 72 -19.93 -1.32 2.98
N SER A 73 -20.09 -1.68 1.71
CA SER A 73 -20.72 -0.82 0.70
C SER A 73 -22.16 -0.46 1.09
N SER A 74 -22.93 -1.45 1.58
CA SER A 74 -24.32 -1.24 2.04
C SER A 74 -24.39 -0.37 3.30
N LEU A 75 -23.52 -0.64 4.29
CA LEU A 75 -23.49 0.09 5.56
C LEU A 75 -23.02 1.53 5.39
N LEU A 76 -21.94 1.75 4.64
CA LEU A 76 -21.41 3.09 4.39
C LEU A 76 -22.24 3.86 3.36
N GLY A 77 -23.17 3.18 2.68
CA GLY A 77 -24.17 3.76 1.80
C GLY A 77 -25.13 4.73 2.49
N ARG A 78 -25.30 4.61 3.82
CA ARG A 78 -26.27 5.38 4.61
C ARG A 78 -25.60 6.05 5.80
N GLU A 79 -25.74 7.38 5.89
CA GLU A 79 -25.07 8.17 6.92
C GLU A 79 -25.43 7.72 8.36
N THR A 80 -26.69 7.32 8.58
CA THR A 80 -27.17 6.84 9.89
C THR A 80 -26.55 5.51 10.34
N TRP A 81 -25.91 4.76 9.43
CA TRP A 81 -25.31 3.45 9.71
C TRP A 81 -23.78 3.50 9.86
N VAL A 82 -23.15 4.58 9.41
CA VAL A 82 -21.70 4.79 9.53
C VAL A 82 -21.21 4.69 10.98
N PRO A 83 -21.91 5.24 12.00
CA PRO A 83 -21.49 5.09 13.40
C PRO A 83 -21.36 3.63 13.83
N THR A 84 -22.24 2.73 13.39
CA THR A 84 -22.16 1.31 13.77
C THR A 84 -20.90 0.63 13.23
N VAL A 85 -20.46 1.00 12.02
CA VAL A 85 -19.19 0.48 11.46
C VAL A 85 -17.99 0.99 12.27
N LEU A 86 -18.00 2.28 12.64
CA LEU A 86 -16.95 2.86 13.48
C LEU A 86 -16.93 2.26 14.89
N ASP A 87 -18.09 1.98 15.47
CA ASP A 87 -18.21 1.32 16.77
C ASP A 87 -17.66 -0.11 16.71
N ALA A 88 -17.93 -0.85 15.64
CA ALA A 88 -17.38 -2.20 15.43
C ALA A 88 -15.85 -2.19 15.29
N LEU A 89 -15.30 -1.16 14.63
CA LEU A 89 -13.85 -0.92 14.57
C LEU A 89 -13.26 -0.61 15.96
N GLU A 90 -13.92 0.24 16.74
CA GLU A 90 -13.48 0.61 18.08
C GLU A 90 -13.51 -0.58 19.06
N LYS A 91 -14.56 -1.41 18.96
CA LYS A 91 -14.71 -2.65 19.74
C LYS A 91 -13.84 -3.80 19.23
N LYS A 92 -13.13 -3.63 18.12
CA LYS A 92 -12.32 -4.67 17.45
C LYS A 92 -13.12 -5.90 17.01
N GLU A 93 -14.43 -5.72 16.78
CA GLU A 93 -15.29 -6.72 16.14
C GLU A 93 -15.03 -6.78 14.62
N LEU A 94 -14.67 -5.62 14.06
CA LEU A 94 -14.12 -5.44 12.74
C LEU A 94 -12.68 -4.90 12.88
N LEU A 95 -11.71 -5.50 12.19
CA LEU A 95 -10.32 -5.03 12.25
C LEU A 95 -10.02 -4.03 11.13
N PRO A 96 -9.12 -3.06 11.33
CA PRO A 96 -8.71 -2.13 10.27
C PRO A 96 -8.27 -2.85 8.99
N ALA A 97 -7.49 -3.92 9.11
CA ALA A 97 -7.01 -4.72 7.98
C ALA A 97 -8.14 -5.36 7.15
N GLU A 98 -9.36 -5.48 7.71
CA GLU A 98 -10.52 -6.04 7.04
C GLU A 98 -11.39 -4.98 6.34
N VAL A 99 -11.04 -3.70 6.45
CA VAL A 99 -11.66 -2.59 5.71
C VAL A 99 -10.94 -2.44 4.37
N ASP A 100 -11.64 -2.72 3.28
CA ASP A 100 -11.10 -2.55 1.93
C ASP A 100 -10.78 -1.08 1.58
N ALA A 101 -10.01 -0.88 0.51
CA ALA A 101 -9.54 0.44 0.11
C ALA A 101 -10.68 1.43 -0.20
N ALA A 102 -11.77 0.96 -0.81
CA ALA A 102 -12.90 1.81 -1.17
C ALA A 102 -13.67 2.27 0.08
N ALA A 103 -13.92 1.36 1.02
CA ALA A 103 -14.52 1.65 2.31
C ALA A 103 -13.64 2.60 3.14
N ARG A 104 -12.32 2.38 3.16
CA ARG A 104 -11.35 3.29 3.81
C ARG A 104 -11.41 4.69 3.21
N GLN A 105 -11.38 4.82 1.89
CA GLN A 105 -11.46 6.11 1.22
C GLN A 105 -12.78 6.83 1.55
N ARG A 106 -13.90 6.11 1.58
CA ARG A 106 -15.21 6.68 1.92
C ARG A 106 -15.27 7.18 3.37
N LEU A 107 -14.68 6.45 4.31
CA LEU A 107 -14.61 6.85 5.72
C LEU A 107 -13.68 8.06 5.93
N LEU A 108 -12.49 8.05 5.32
CA LEU A 108 -11.50 9.13 5.45
C LEU A 108 -11.92 10.39 4.70
N GLY A 109 -12.67 10.26 3.60
CA GLY A 109 -13.23 11.34 2.81
C GLY A 109 -14.67 11.71 3.15
N HIS A 110 -15.23 11.20 4.25
CA HIS A 110 -16.63 11.40 4.62
C HIS A 110 -16.98 12.89 4.78
N ALA A 111 -18.20 13.32 4.45
CA ALA A 111 -18.61 14.73 4.54
C ALA A 111 -18.53 15.28 5.98
N THR A 112 -18.94 14.47 6.96
CA THR A 112 -18.94 14.81 8.39
C THR A 112 -17.53 14.77 9.00
N PRO A 113 -16.99 15.89 9.55
CA PRO A 113 -15.65 15.94 10.13
C PRO A 113 -15.39 14.94 11.26
N ALA A 114 -16.37 14.74 12.16
CA ALA A 114 -16.27 13.80 13.27
C ALA A 114 -16.07 12.34 12.81
N VAL A 115 -16.71 11.96 11.69
CA VAL A 115 -16.53 10.64 11.08
C VAL A 115 -15.10 10.50 10.54
N ARG A 116 -14.59 11.51 9.82
CA ARG A 116 -13.22 11.48 9.27
C ARG A 116 -12.17 11.35 10.37
N GLU A 117 -12.32 12.11 11.46
CA GLU A 117 -11.38 12.08 12.58
C GLU A 117 -11.38 10.72 13.28
N ARG A 118 -12.57 10.19 13.59
CA ARG A 118 -12.73 8.89 14.24
C ARG A 118 -12.22 7.76 13.34
N ALA A 119 -12.54 7.80 12.04
CA ALA A 119 -12.01 6.87 11.05
C ALA A 119 -10.48 6.95 10.93
N SER A 120 -9.90 8.15 10.86
CA SER A 120 -8.45 8.33 10.79
C SER A 120 -7.75 7.70 12.00
N LYS A 121 -8.31 7.87 13.20
CA LYS A 121 -7.75 7.27 14.43
C LYS A 121 -7.87 5.75 14.42
N LEU A 122 -9.05 5.21 14.10
CA LEU A 122 -9.32 3.78 14.12
C LEU A 122 -8.55 3.02 13.04
N LEU A 123 -8.45 3.60 11.84
CA LEU A 123 -7.75 2.99 10.71
C LEU A 123 -6.22 3.14 10.82
N ALA A 124 -5.73 4.16 11.52
CA ALA A 124 -4.31 4.28 11.91
C ALA A 124 -3.95 3.35 13.07
N GLY A 125 -4.92 2.95 13.89
CA GLY A 125 -4.76 2.02 15.02
C GLY A 125 -4.36 0.58 14.65
N GLY A 126 -4.20 0.29 13.35
CA GLY A 126 -3.56 -0.95 12.87
C GLY A 126 -2.04 -0.98 13.03
N ILE A 127 -1.43 0.11 13.47
CA ILE A 127 0.00 0.18 13.78
C ILE A 127 0.24 -0.42 15.18
N ASP A 128 0.78 -1.63 15.22
CA ASP A 128 1.17 -2.28 16.48
C ASP A 128 2.43 -1.60 17.05
N ALA A 129 2.33 -1.09 18.29
CA ALA A 129 3.43 -0.37 18.93
C ALA A 129 4.69 -1.23 19.17
N ASN A 130 4.54 -2.55 19.31
CA ASN A 130 5.67 -3.46 19.38
C ASN A 130 6.30 -3.68 18.00
N ARG A 131 5.49 -3.69 16.93
CA ARG A 131 6.01 -3.71 15.55
C ARG A 131 6.76 -2.44 15.20
N GLU A 132 6.26 -1.27 15.59
CA GLU A 132 6.99 0.00 15.40
C GLU A 132 8.37 0.00 16.07
N LYS A 133 8.48 -0.54 17.30
CA LYS A 133 9.78 -0.68 17.97
C LYS A 133 10.75 -1.56 17.17
N VAL A 134 10.27 -2.66 16.61
CA VAL A 134 11.09 -3.54 15.77
C VAL A 134 11.49 -2.85 14.47
N ILE A 135 10.55 -2.20 13.78
CA ILE A 135 10.85 -1.43 12.56
C ILE A 135 11.91 -0.37 12.85
N ALA A 136 11.77 0.38 13.94
CA ALA A 136 12.74 1.40 14.35
C ALA A 136 14.14 0.80 14.59
N ALA A 137 14.21 -0.37 15.24
CA ALA A 137 15.48 -1.09 15.45
C ALA A 137 16.13 -1.58 14.14
N TYR A 138 15.34 -1.80 13.09
CA TYR A 138 15.81 -2.26 11.79
C TYR A 138 16.04 -1.15 10.76
N ARG A 139 15.63 0.11 11.02
CA ARG A 139 15.92 1.25 10.13
C ARG A 139 17.41 1.41 9.76
N PRO A 140 18.41 1.06 10.59
CA PRO A 140 19.81 1.07 10.18
C PRO A 140 20.15 0.15 8.98
N ALA A 141 19.29 -0.83 8.66
CA ALA A 141 19.46 -1.66 7.46
C ALA A 141 19.28 -0.87 6.15
N LEU A 142 18.63 0.30 6.20
CA LEU A 142 18.33 1.12 5.01
C LEU A 142 19.50 2.00 4.57
N THR A 143 20.47 2.23 5.46
CA THR A 143 21.58 3.17 5.22
C THR A 143 22.87 2.47 4.79
N LYS A 144 22.93 1.15 4.91
CA LYS A 144 24.10 0.34 4.56
C LYS A 144 23.97 -0.24 3.14
N THR A 145 25.11 -0.52 2.52
CA THR A 145 25.15 -1.29 1.26
C THR A 145 25.15 -2.76 1.59
N GLY A 146 24.15 -3.49 1.11
CA GLY A 146 24.02 -4.95 1.30
C GLY A 146 24.65 -5.77 0.17
N ASP A 147 24.95 -7.02 0.48
CA ASP A 147 25.42 -8.05 -0.44
C ASP A 147 24.23 -8.82 -1.04
N ARG A 148 24.15 -8.81 -2.38
CA ARG A 148 23.04 -9.41 -3.13
C ARG A 148 23.04 -10.94 -3.06
N GLU A 149 24.20 -11.58 -3.01
CA GLU A 149 24.29 -13.04 -2.98
C GLU A 149 23.93 -13.58 -1.59
N ARG A 150 24.39 -12.91 -0.52
CA ARG A 150 23.91 -13.23 0.84
C ARG A 150 22.41 -12.97 0.97
N GLY A 151 21.93 -11.87 0.39
CA GLY A 151 20.51 -11.54 0.33
C GLY A 151 19.67 -12.62 -0.35
N LYS A 152 20.17 -13.18 -1.46
CA LYS A 152 19.54 -14.30 -2.17
C LYS A 152 19.43 -15.55 -1.30
N GLN A 153 20.45 -15.87 -0.50
CA GLN A 153 20.41 -17.02 0.42
C GLN A 153 19.33 -16.84 1.49
N ILE A 154 19.22 -15.63 2.05
CA ILE A 154 18.19 -15.28 3.04
C ILE A 154 16.80 -15.36 2.41
N PHE A 155 16.61 -14.78 1.22
CA PHE A 155 15.35 -14.87 0.48
C PHE A 155 14.96 -16.32 0.21
N THR A 156 15.92 -17.15 -0.23
CA THR A 156 15.69 -18.58 -0.51
C THR A 156 15.24 -19.32 0.75
N LYS A 157 15.86 -19.05 1.90
CA LYS A 157 15.53 -19.69 3.17
C LYS A 157 14.18 -19.24 3.74
N THR A 158 13.89 -17.94 3.68
CA THR A 158 12.84 -17.32 4.49
C THR A 158 11.61 -16.91 3.69
N CYS A 159 11.78 -16.52 2.42
CA CYS A 159 10.72 -15.89 1.63
C CYS A 159 10.24 -16.76 0.46
N SER A 160 11.10 -17.64 -0.07
CA SER A 160 10.87 -18.38 -1.32
C SER A 160 9.73 -19.41 -1.25
N ALA A 161 9.33 -19.81 -0.04
CA ALA A 161 8.18 -20.67 0.18
C ALA A 161 6.88 -20.03 -0.34
N CYS A 162 6.77 -18.70 -0.24
CA CYS A 162 5.55 -17.96 -0.60
C CYS A 162 5.75 -16.96 -1.74
N HIS A 163 6.94 -16.35 -1.85
CA HIS A 163 7.20 -15.28 -2.81
C HIS A 163 8.18 -15.69 -3.91
N LYS A 164 8.01 -15.08 -5.08
CA LYS A 164 8.89 -15.24 -6.24
C LYS A 164 9.59 -13.94 -6.57
N VAL A 165 10.91 -14.01 -6.79
CA VAL A 165 11.73 -12.90 -7.29
C VAL A 165 12.69 -13.46 -8.35
N GLY A 166 12.61 -12.91 -9.56
CA GLY A 166 13.25 -13.52 -10.73
C GLY A 166 12.78 -14.97 -10.89
N ASP A 167 13.72 -15.91 -10.92
CA ASP A 167 13.44 -17.36 -11.03
C ASP A 167 13.43 -18.10 -9.68
N VAL A 168 13.57 -17.40 -8.56
CA VAL A 168 13.66 -18.01 -7.22
C VAL A 168 12.31 -17.91 -6.50
N GLY A 169 11.81 -19.04 -5.99
CA GLY A 169 10.64 -19.13 -5.12
C GLY A 169 9.31 -19.45 -5.82
N LYS A 170 8.20 -19.30 -5.09
CA LYS A 170 6.83 -19.65 -5.54
C LYS A 170 5.94 -18.41 -5.63
N GLY A 171 4.95 -18.41 -6.52
CA GLY A 171 4.01 -17.30 -6.70
C GLY A 171 2.73 -17.41 -5.85
N LEU A 172 2.85 -17.74 -4.55
CA LEU A 172 1.68 -17.89 -3.67
C LEU A 172 1.24 -16.54 -3.07
N GLY A 173 2.21 -15.73 -2.66
CA GLY A 173 2.00 -14.37 -2.16
C GLY A 173 1.89 -13.33 -3.30
N PRO A 174 1.79 -12.04 -2.94
CA PRO A 174 1.84 -10.95 -3.91
C PRO A 174 3.05 -11.07 -4.85
N ASP A 175 2.82 -10.71 -6.12
CA ASP A 175 3.89 -10.60 -7.10
C ASP A 175 4.84 -9.47 -6.69
N LEU A 176 6.01 -9.86 -6.18
CA LEU A 176 7.01 -8.90 -5.74
C LEU A 176 7.52 -8.05 -6.91
N ALA A 177 7.48 -8.57 -8.15
CA ALA A 177 7.90 -7.83 -9.35
C ALA A 177 7.08 -6.55 -9.57
N ALA A 178 5.83 -6.51 -9.08
CA ALA A 178 4.97 -5.33 -9.12
C ALA A 178 5.37 -4.25 -8.10
N LEU A 179 6.20 -4.56 -7.11
CA LEU A 179 6.67 -3.62 -6.07
C LEU A 179 7.93 -2.84 -6.48
N ASN A 180 8.27 -2.82 -7.76
CA ASN A 180 9.47 -2.16 -8.28
C ASN A 180 9.53 -0.64 -8.01
N ASP A 181 8.37 0.00 -7.81
CA ASP A 181 8.27 1.42 -7.54
C ASP A 181 8.47 1.76 -6.05
N LYS A 182 8.38 0.77 -5.15
CA LYS A 182 8.41 0.95 -3.70
C LYS A 182 9.80 1.19 -3.13
N SER A 183 9.87 1.95 -2.04
CA SER A 183 11.14 2.21 -1.35
C SER A 183 11.61 1.00 -0.54
N ALA A 184 12.89 1.02 -0.15
CA ALA A 184 13.43 0.04 0.80
C ALA A 184 12.73 0.11 2.16
N ASP A 185 12.30 1.31 2.59
CA ASP A 185 11.56 1.52 3.84
C ASP A 185 10.19 0.84 3.78
N TYR A 186 9.49 0.98 2.64
CA TYR A 186 8.23 0.29 2.40
C TYR A 186 8.39 -1.23 2.49
N LEU A 187 9.40 -1.79 1.82
CA LEU A 187 9.67 -3.23 1.88
C LEU A 187 9.99 -3.68 3.31
N LEU A 188 10.84 -2.93 4.02
CA LEU A 188 11.21 -3.23 5.41
C LEU A 188 9.99 -3.27 6.34
N ILE A 189 9.12 -2.26 6.25
CA ILE A 189 7.90 -2.17 7.06
C ILE A 189 6.99 -3.37 6.78
N ASN A 190 6.72 -3.70 5.52
CA ASN A 190 5.82 -4.80 5.17
C ASN A 190 6.42 -6.18 5.47
N ILE A 191 7.75 -6.32 5.52
CA ILE A 191 8.42 -7.55 5.94
C ILE A 191 8.31 -7.76 7.46
N LEU A 192 8.46 -6.70 8.26
CA LEU A 192 8.47 -6.78 9.72
C LEU A 192 7.08 -6.68 10.37
N ASP A 193 6.14 -6.04 9.67
CA ASP A 193 4.76 -5.81 10.08
C ASP A 193 3.79 -6.16 8.93
N PRO A 194 3.68 -7.46 8.56
CA PRO A 194 2.83 -7.90 7.46
C PRO A 194 1.34 -7.68 7.72
N ASN A 195 0.94 -7.38 8.96
CA ASN A 195 -0.45 -7.10 9.34
C ASN A 195 -0.84 -5.62 9.24
N ARG A 196 0.12 -4.72 9.00
CA ARG A 196 -0.14 -3.27 8.86
C ARG A 196 -1.14 -2.95 7.77
N ALA A 197 -1.04 -3.63 6.64
CA ALA A 197 -1.89 -3.44 5.48
C ALA A 197 -2.07 -4.77 4.74
N VAL A 198 -2.95 -5.63 5.24
CA VAL A 198 -3.24 -6.91 4.61
C VAL A 198 -4.26 -6.69 3.48
N GLU A 199 -3.88 -7.02 2.25
CA GLU A 199 -4.89 -7.13 1.19
C GLU A 199 -5.84 -8.29 1.51
N ALA A 200 -7.15 -8.08 1.36
CA ALA A 200 -8.17 -9.04 1.78
C ALA A 200 -7.97 -10.46 1.18
N ARG A 201 -7.36 -10.58 0.00
CA ARG A 201 -7.04 -11.86 -0.66
C ARG A 201 -5.92 -12.67 0.02
N TYR A 202 -5.11 -12.06 0.88
CA TYR A 202 -4.03 -12.73 1.61
C TYR A 202 -4.33 -12.87 3.11
N VAL A 203 -5.57 -12.61 3.52
CA VAL A 203 -6.04 -12.88 4.89
C VAL A 203 -6.17 -14.39 5.10
N ALA A 204 -5.68 -14.88 6.24
CA ALA A 204 -5.81 -16.29 6.59
C ALA A 204 -7.23 -16.61 7.07
N TYR A 205 -7.78 -17.70 6.55
CA TYR A 205 -9.07 -18.29 6.89
C TYR A 205 -8.87 -19.71 7.43
N THR A 206 -9.72 -20.07 8.38
CA THR A 206 -9.89 -21.44 8.87
C THR A 206 -11.24 -21.97 8.40
N ALA A 207 -11.24 -23.07 7.65
CA ALA A 207 -12.44 -23.81 7.27
C ALA A 207 -12.58 -25.06 8.15
N GLN A 208 -13.72 -25.19 8.83
CA GLN A 208 -14.15 -26.42 9.46
C GLN A 208 -15.09 -27.14 8.50
N THR A 209 -14.81 -28.41 8.25
CA THR A 209 -15.57 -29.23 7.30
C THR A 209 -16.40 -30.28 8.02
N ALA A 210 -17.47 -30.76 7.38
CA ALA A 210 -18.43 -31.71 7.94
C ALA A 210 -17.82 -33.08 8.27
N ASP A 211 -16.66 -33.41 7.68
CA ASP A 211 -15.89 -34.62 8.01
C ASP A 211 -14.90 -34.41 9.16
N GLY A 212 -14.94 -33.26 9.83
CA GLY A 212 -14.14 -32.93 11.01
C GLY A 212 -12.75 -32.34 10.70
N ARG A 213 -12.38 -32.12 9.43
CA ARG A 213 -11.09 -31.48 9.10
C ARG A 213 -11.11 -29.98 9.39
N SER A 214 -9.98 -29.49 9.90
CA SER A 214 -9.66 -28.07 10.04
C SER A 214 -8.58 -27.68 9.04
N LEU A 215 -8.92 -26.81 8.10
CA LEU A 215 -8.04 -26.38 7.02
C LEU A 215 -7.73 -24.90 7.14
N VAL A 216 -6.45 -24.53 7.06
CA VAL A 216 -5.99 -23.13 7.18
C VAL A 216 -5.28 -22.71 5.90
N GLY A 217 -5.64 -21.53 5.40
CA GLY A 217 -5.06 -20.95 4.19
C GLY A 217 -5.71 -19.63 3.82
N PHE A 218 -5.33 -19.03 2.70
CA PHE A 218 -6.05 -17.90 2.13
C PHE A 218 -7.00 -18.36 1.02
N LEU A 219 -8.08 -17.62 0.80
CA LEU A 219 -9.06 -17.90 -0.27
C LEU A 219 -8.47 -17.51 -1.63
N SER A 220 -8.07 -18.49 -2.43
CA SER A 220 -7.59 -18.24 -3.80
C SER A 220 -8.74 -18.15 -4.81
N ASN A 221 -9.80 -18.93 -4.57
CA ASN A 221 -10.97 -18.98 -5.43
C ASN A 221 -12.23 -19.31 -4.64
N GLU A 222 -13.36 -18.80 -5.12
CA GLU A 222 -14.69 -19.05 -4.55
C GLU A 222 -15.72 -19.09 -5.68
N THR A 223 -16.48 -20.17 -5.74
CA THR A 223 -17.52 -20.40 -6.76
C THR A 223 -18.89 -20.63 -6.12
N ALA A 224 -19.90 -20.93 -6.94
CA ALA A 224 -21.23 -21.29 -6.46
C ALA A 224 -21.23 -22.58 -5.62
N THR A 225 -20.31 -23.51 -5.87
CA THR A 225 -20.33 -24.86 -5.29
C THR A 225 -19.17 -25.14 -4.34
N ASN A 226 -18.05 -24.41 -4.47
CA ASN A 226 -16.86 -24.67 -3.67
C ASN A 226 -16.10 -23.39 -3.30
N ILE A 227 -15.24 -23.53 -2.30
CA ILE A 227 -14.14 -22.60 -2.00
C ILE A 227 -12.82 -23.34 -2.19
N THR A 228 -11.75 -22.61 -2.53
CA THR A 228 -10.38 -23.16 -2.56
C THR A 228 -9.51 -22.37 -1.60
N LEU A 229 -8.96 -23.08 -0.62
CA LEU A 229 -7.96 -22.54 0.30
C LEU A 229 -6.57 -22.96 -0.15
N VAL A 230 -5.65 -22.01 -0.21
CA VAL A 230 -4.22 -22.27 -0.44
C VAL A 230 -3.51 -22.17 0.90
N SER A 231 -2.93 -23.29 1.34
CA SER A 231 -2.12 -23.37 2.55
C SER A 231 -0.72 -22.77 2.33
N THR A 232 0.00 -22.49 3.41
CA THR A 232 1.33 -21.84 3.36
C THR A 232 2.42 -22.71 2.71
N ASP A 233 2.20 -24.01 2.59
CA ASP A 233 3.05 -24.94 1.84
C ASP A 233 2.78 -24.91 0.31
N GLY A 234 1.72 -24.23 -0.11
CA GLY A 234 1.23 -24.13 -1.48
C GLY A 234 0.19 -25.20 -1.85
N LYS A 235 -0.28 -26.01 -0.90
CA LYS A 235 -1.31 -27.00 -1.15
C LYS A 235 -2.67 -26.32 -1.33
N GLU A 236 -3.33 -26.64 -2.45
CA GLU A 236 -4.71 -26.24 -2.69
C GLU A 236 -5.68 -27.25 -2.06
N ASN A 237 -6.65 -26.75 -1.31
CA ASN A 237 -7.72 -27.54 -0.72
C ASN A 237 -9.06 -26.99 -1.21
N THR A 238 -9.66 -27.66 -2.18
CA THR A 238 -11.01 -27.36 -2.65
C THR A 238 -12.04 -28.05 -1.77
N ILE A 239 -12.98 -27.27 -1.24
CA ILE A 239 -14.00 -27.71 -0.27
C ILE A 239 -15.36 -27.40 -0.87
N LEU A 240 -16.25 -28.38 -0.95
CA LEU A 240 -17.63 -28.13 -1.33
C LEU A 240 -18.31 -27.30 -0.24
N ARG A 241 -19.11 -26.32 -0.64
CA ARG A 241 -19.83 -25.47 0.31
C ARG A 241 -20.80 -26.24 1.19
N THR A 242 -21.37 -27.33 0.67
CA THR A 242 -22.23 -28.25 1.42
C THR A 242 -21.48 -28.94 2.56
N ASP A 243 -20.17 -29.11 2.41
CA ASP A 243 -19.31 -29.76 3.38
C ASP A 243 -18.65 -28.74 4.32
N LEU A 244 -18.97 -27.45 4.19
CA LEU A 244 -18.40 -26.36 4.97
C LEU A 244 -19.30 -26.05 6.17
N GLU A 245 -18.85 -26.42 7.37
CA GLU A 245 -19.57 -26.11 8.61
C GLU A 245 -19.34 -24.66 9.03
N SER A 246 -18.08 -24.21 8.95
CA SER A 246 -17.75 -22.81 9.21
C SER A 246 -16.54 -22.37 8.41
N LEU A 247 -16.50 -21.09 8.11
CA LEU A 247 -15.37 -20.38 7.55
C LEU A 247 -15.08 -19.24 8.52
N THR A 248 -13.84 -19.04 8.95
CA THR A 248 -13.49 -17.99 9.91
C THR A 248 -12.23 -17.25 9.48
N SER A 249 -12.35 -15.95 9.24
CA SER A 249 -11.23 -15.04 9.04
C SER A 249 -10.46 -14.85 10.34
N SER A 250 -9.14 -14.93 10.26
CA SER A 250 -8.24 -14.50 11.33
C SER A 250 -8.08 -12.98 11.39
N GLY A 251 -8.41 -12.28 10.30
CA GLY A 251 -8.11 -10.86 10.09
C GLY A 251 -6.61 -10.54 9.99
N LYS A 252 -5.77 -11.57 9.90
CA LYS A 252 -4.31 -11.48 9.81
C LYS A 252 -3.82 -12.00 8.47
N SER A 253 -2.66 -11.52 8.04
CA SER A 253 -1.94 -12.00 6.88
C SER A 253 -1.51 -13.46 7.06
N VAL A 254 -1.48 -14.22 5.96
CA VAL A 254 -0.80 -15.52 5.90
C VAL A 254 0.73 -15.40 5.98
N MET A 255 1.28 -14.20 5.75
CA MET A 255 2.68 -13.93 5.97
C MET A 255 2.98 -13.89 7.48
N PRO A 256 3.98 -14.66 7.97
CA PRO A 256 4.26 -14.75 9.40
C PRO A 256 4.90 -13.46 9.94
N GLU A 257 4.57 -13.14 11.19
CA GLU A 257 5.31 -12.15 11.99
C GLU A 257 6.50 -12.79 12.70
N GLY A 258 7.44 -11.96 13.17
CA GLY A 258 8.54 -12.42 14.01
C GLY A 258 9.82 -12.78 13.26
N LEU A 259 9.93 -12.42 11.97
CA LEU A 259 11.12 -12.65 11.15
C LEU A 259 12.38 -12.01 11.74
N GLU A 260 12.25 -10.96 12.56
CA GLU A 260 13.37 -10.33 13.26
C GLU A 260 14.11 -11.26 14.24
N LYS A 261 13.53 -12.42 14.57
CA LYS A 261 14.17 -13.46 15.39
C LYS A 261 15.17 -14.31 14.60
N ASP A 262 14.96 -14.43 13.28
CA ASP A 262 15.73 -15.31 12.40
C ASP A 262 16.57 -14.53 11.35
N VAL A 263 16.26 -13.24 11.15
CA VAL A 263 16.92 -12.36 10.18
C VAL A 263 17.47 -11.14 10.92
N SER A 264 18.79 -11.06 11.10
CA SER A 264 19.44 -9.91 11.73
C SER A 264 19.33 -8.62 10.90
N VAL A 265 19.68 -7.47 11.48
CA VAL A 265 19.70 -6.18 10.75
C VAL A 265 20.66 -6.20 9.54
N GLU A 266 21.79 -6.89 9.64
CA GLU A 266 22.74 -7.06 8.53
C GLU A 266 22.16 -7.97 7.44
N GLN A 267 21.53 -9.08 7.83
CA GLN A 267 20.83 -9.96 6.91
C GLN A 267 19.66 -9.25 6.22
N MET A 268 18.95 -8.37 6.93
CA MET A 268 17.91 -7.53 6.34
C MET A 268 18.48 -6.55 5.31
N THR A 269 19.66 -5.97 5.59
CA THR A 269 20.37 -5.10 4.62
C THR A 269 20.65 -5.86 3.32
N ASP A 270 21.20 -7.07 3.44
CA ASP A 270 21.52 -7.95 2.31
C ASP A 270 20.25 -8.37 1.56
N LEU A 271 19.18 -8.75 2.29
CA LEU A 271 17.88 -9.11 1.72
C LEU A 271 17.27 -7.96 0.90
N LEU A 272 17.24 -6.75 1.46
CA LEU A 272 16.75 -5.56 0.75
C LEU A 272 17.60 -5.24 -0.48
N ALA A 273 18.92 -5.45 -0.42
CA ALA A 273 19.81 -5.29 -1.56
C ALA A 273 19.51 -6.30 -2.68
N PHE A 274 19.29 -7.58 -2.33
CA PHE A 274 18.87 -8.61 -3.28
C PHE A 274 17.52 -8.30 -3.92
N LEU A 275 16.50 -7.97 -3.13
CA LEU A 275 15.17 -7.64 -3.62
C LEU A 275 15.25 -6.50 -4.62
N ARG A 276 15.81 -5.35 -4.22
CA ARG A 276 15.90 -4.15 -5.08
C ARG A 276 16.69 -4.38 -6.36
N ALA A 277 17.67 -5.28 -6.35
CA ALA A 277 18.46 -5.59 -7.54
C ALA A 277 17.73 -6.52 -8.53
N ASN A 278 16.74 -7.29 -8.06
CA ASN A 278 16.05 -8.31 -8.87
C ASN A 278 14.57 -7.99 -9.11
N LEU A 279 14.05 -6.91 -8.53
CA LEU A 279 12.80 -6.31 -8.99
C LEU A 279 13.01 -5.70 -10.39
N PRO A 280 12.03 -5.81 -11.30
CA PRO A 280 12.09 -5.12 -12.58
C PRO A 280 12.39 -3.63 -12.36
N PRO A 281 13.09 -2.94 -13.28
CA PRO A 281 13.20 -1.50 -13.18
C PRO A 281 11.80 -0.89 -13.20
N ALA A 282 11.51 -0.01 -12.24
CA ALA A 282 10.24 0.70 -12.23
C ALA A 282 10.06 1.47 -13.53
N LYS A 283 8.86 1.39 -14.11
CA LYS A 283 8.49 2.24 -15.23
C LYS A 283 8.08 3.61 -14.70
N PRO A 284 8.68 4.71 -15.19
CA PRO A 284 8.26 6.04 -14.76
C PRO A 284 6.83 6.33 -15.24
N LYS A 285 6.12 7.15 -14.46
CA LYS A 285 4.81 7.69 -14.85
C LYS A 285 4.98 8.58 -16.08
N THR A 286 3.93 8.61 -16.92
CA THR A 286 3.90 9.43 -18.13
C THR A 286 2.94 10.60 -17.93
N PHE A 287 3.41 11.81 -18.22
CA PHE A 287 2.61 13.03 -18.16
C PHE A 287 2.77 13.84 -19.46
N ALA A 288 1.73 14.56 -19.86
CA ALA A 288 1.85 15.50 -20.97
C ALA A 288 2.89 16.58 -20.64
N GLY A 289 3.83 16.81 -21.56
CA GLY A 289 4.93 17.78 -21.36
C GLY A 289 6.12 17.28 -20.54
N ASN A 290 6.04 16.09 -19.93
CA ASN A 290 7.17 15.43 -19.28
C ASN A 290 7.85 14.47 -20.28
N LYS A 291 9.10 14.77 -20.64
CA LYS A 291 9.92 14.03 -21.59
C LYS A 291 11.26 13.69 -20.93
N PRO A 292 11.35 12.53 -20.25
CA PRO A 292 12.63 12.06 -19.73
C PRO A 292 13.69 11.94 -20.82
N GLU A 293 14.82 12.61 -20.64
CA GLU A 293 15.95 12.62 -21.56
C GLU A 293 17.28 12.79 -20.82
N THR A 294 18.39 12.44 -21.49
CA THR A 294 19.73 12.65 -20.92
C THR A 294 20.09 14.13 -20.95
N ILE A 295 20.25 14.72 -19.76
CA ILE A 295 20.67 16.10 -19.57
C ILE A 295 22.13 16.25 -19.97
N LYS A 296 22.38 17.18 -20.89
CA LYS A 296 23.72 17.57 -21.35
C LYS A 296 24.21 18.81 -20.60
N PRO A 297 25.53 18.96 -20.39
CA PRO A 297 26.09 20.13 -19.73
C PRO A 297 25.90 21.38 -20.60
N GLY A 298 25.64 22.51 -19.94
CA GLY A 298 25.72 23.83 -20.55
C GLY A 298 27.17 24.24 -20.84
N ALA A 299 27.35 25.41 -21.47
CA ALA A 299 28.68 25.92 -21.82
C ALA A 299 29.59 26.15 -20.59
N ASP A 300 28.99 26.44 -19.43
CA ASP A 300 29.67 26.60 -18.14
C ASP A 300 29.92 25.26 -17.42
N GLY A 301 29.61 24.13 -18.06
CA GLY A 301 29.68 22.79 -17.46
C GLY A 301 28.55 22.49 -16.46
N SER A 302 27.62 23.43 -16.23
CA SER A 302 26.49 23.20 -15.34
C SER A 302 25.42 22.32 -15.97
N LEU A 303 24.78 21.49 -15.17
CA LEU A 303 23.69 20.62 -15.59
C LEU A 303 22.40 21.16 -14.97
N ARG A 304 21.44 21.56 -15.80
CA ARG A 304 20.07 21.90 -15.36
C ARG A 304 19.18 20.69 -15.55
N LEU A 305 18.63 20.18 -14.46
CA LEU A 305 17.74 19.03 -14.40
C LEU A 305 16.31 19.55 -14.18
N PRO A 306 15.57 19.93 -15.24
CA PRO A 306 14.21 20.45 -15.11
C PRO A 306 13.22 19.34 -14.75
N ALA A 307 12.13 19.70 -14.07
CA ALA A 307 10.99 18.81 -13.80
C ALA A 307 10.46 18.10 -15.05
N SER A 308 10.45 18.81 -16.19
CA SER A 308 10.00 18.27 -17.48
C SER A 308 10.86 17.12 -18.00
N ALA A 309 12.11 16.99 -17.56
CA ALA A 309 13.00 15.88 -17.95
C ALA A 309 13.13 14.78 -16.88
N ALA A 310 12.35 14.87 -15.79
CA ALA A 310 12.39 13.89 -14.71
C ALA A 310 11.62 12.62 -15.08
N GLU A 311 12.19 11.46 -14.79
CA GLU A 311 11.45 10.21 -14.58
C GLU A 311 10.74 10.28 -13.22
N VAL A 312 9.41 10.16 -13.23
CA VAL A 312 8.57 10.36 -12.03
C VAL A 312 8.07 9.03 -11.48
N TYR A 313 8.28 8.77 -10.19
CA TYR A 313 7.91 7.53 -9.51
C TYR A 313 7.14 7.78 -8.22
N GLY A 314 6.49 6.72 -7.72
CA GLY A 314 5.76 6.71 -6.46
C GLY A 314 4.26 7.05 -6.61
N PRO A 315 3.50 7.00 -5.51
CA PRO A 315 2.04 7.05 -5.55
C PRO A 315 1.46 8.44 -5.82
N THR A 316 2.13 9.53 -5.42
CA THR A 316 1.51 10.87 -5.38
C THR A 316 2.19 11.92 -6.26
N LEU A 317 3.51 11.83 -6.46
CA LEU A 317 4.29 12.84 -7.20
C LEU A 317 3.83 13.00 -8.66
N THR A 318 3.57 14.23 -9.09
CA THR A 318 3.02 14.51 -10.42
C THR A 318 3.81 15.60 -11.12
N PHE A 319 4.00 15.49 -12.43
CA PHE A 319 4.46 16.62 -13.23
C PHE A 319 3.27 17.53 -13.56
N GLU A 320 3.26 18.76 -13.05
CA GLU A 320 2.19 19.71 -13.33
C GLU A 320 2.58 20.59 -14.52
N GLN A 321 2.04 20.24 -15.69
CA GLN A 321 2.36 20.90 -16.96
C GLN A 321 2.18 22.43 -16.91
N ARG A 322 1.18 22.92 -16.18
CA ARG A 322 0.89 24.36 -16.07
C ARG A 322 2.02 25.14 -15.40
N TYR A 323 2.69 24.54 -14.42
CA TYR A 323 3.71 25.19 -13.59
C TYR A 323 5.14 24.75 -13.92
N GLU A 324 5.26 23.74 -14.81
CA GLU A 324 6.50 23.08 -15.20
C GLU A 324 7.30 22.60 -13.98
N ASN A 325 6.60 22.05 -12.99
CA ASN A 325 7.14 21.60 -11.72
C ASN A 325 6.83 20.11 -11.48
N LEU A 326 7.45 19.56 -10.44
CA LEU A 326 7.04 18.33 -9.79
C LEU A 326 6.31 18.71 -8.50
N GLY A 327 5.01 18.45 -8.45
CA GLY A 327 4.14 18.74 -7.29
C GLY A 327 3.39 17.52 -6.81
N PHE A 328 2.46 17.73 -5.87
CA PHE A 328 1.74 16.64 -5.16
C PHE A 328 2.68 15.61 -4.50
N TRP A 329 3.87 16.05 -4.09
CA TRP A 329 4.89 15.18 -3.50
C TRP A 329 4.50 14.80 -2.06
N GLY A 330 3.59 13.83 -1.92
CA GLY A 330 2.90 13.50 -0.67
C GLY A 330 3.37 12.22 0.03
N SER A 331 4.27 11.46 -0.58
CA SER A 331 4.75 10.18 -0.05
C SER A 331 6.27 10.11 0.06
N ALA A 332 6.76 9.38 1.06
CA ALA A 332 8.19 9.04 1.13
C ALA A 332 8.64 8.04 0.05
N ASP A 333 7.70 7.36 -0.60
CA ASP A 333 7.96 6.48 -1.75
C ASP A 333 8.06 7.25 -3.08
N ASP A 334 7.68 8.52 -3.10
CA ASP A 334 7.82 9.38 -4.27
C ASP A 334 9.28 9.75 -4.52
N ARG A 335 9.70 9.63 -5.78
CA ARG A 335 11.03 10.08 -6.22
C ARG A 335 11.00 10.60 -7.65
N ALA A 336 11.87 11.55 -7.92
CA ALA A 336 12.18 12.03 -9.26
C ALA A 336 13.61 11.63 -9.62
N VAL A 337 13.84 11.20 -10.86
CA VAL A 337 15.16 10.78 -11.33
C VAL A 337 15.48 11.42 -12.66
N TRP A 338 16.71 11.91 -12.81
CA TRP A 338 17.25 12.46 -14.04
C TRP A 338 18.46 11.66 -14.48
N THR A 339 18.62 11.49 -15.78
CA THR A 339 19.86 10.97 -16.37
C THR A 339 20.71 12.17 -16.80
N VAL A 340 21.95 12.25 -16.32
CA VAL A 340 22.85 13.38 -16.59
C VAL A 340 24.17 12.89 -17.17
N ALA A 341 24.68 13.60 -18.17
CA ALA A 341 26.01 13.39 -18.73
C ALA A 341 27.01 14.34 -18.06
N VAL A 342 27.73 13.84 -17.05
CA VAL A 342 28.72 14.62 -16.31
C VAL A 342 30.00 14.76 -17.15
N PRO A 343 30.39 15.99 -17.56
CA PRO A 343 31.50 16.18 -18.49
C PRO A 343 32.86 15.89 -17.86
N LYS A 344 32.99 16.09 -16.54
CA LYS A 344 34.26 15.99 -15.83
C LYS A 344 34.05 15.55 -14.38
N ALA A 345 34.91 14.66 -13.90
CA ALA A 345 34.92 14.28 -12.50
C ALA A 345 35.24 15.48 -11.60
N GLY A 346 34.50 15.66 -10.51
CA GLY A 346 34.69 16.80 -9.62
C GLY A 346 33.58 16.97 -8.59
N ARG A 347 33.71 18.04 -7.80
CA ARG A 347 32.67 18.53 -6.90
C ARG A 347 31.68 19.36 -7.70
N TYR A 348 30.39 19.10 -7.51
CA TYR A 348 29.30 19.88 -8.08
C TYR A 348 28.45 20.42 -6.94
N GLU A 349 28.25 21.73 -6.91
CA GLU A 349 27.27 22.35 -6.03
C GLU A 349 25.87 21.95 -6.46
N VAL A 350 25.02 21.59 -5.51
CA VAL A 350 23.62 21.26 -5.75
C VAL A 350 22.76 22.45 -5.37
N TRP A 351 22.04 22.98 -6.35
CA TRP A 351 21.08 24.06 -6.20
C TRP A 351 19.68 23.54 -6.50
N LEU A 352 18.71 23.88 -5.64
CA LEU A 352 17.29 23.57 -5.88
C LEU A 352 16.54 24.83 -6.28
N GLU A 353 15.56 24.69 -7.16
CA GLU A 353 14.53 25.69 -7.45
C GLU A 353 13.16 25.15 -7.00
N TRP A 354 12.59 25.70 -5.92
CA TRP A 354 11.39 25.14 -5.29
C TRP A 354 10.43 26.21 -4.77
N ALA A 355 9.16 25.81 -4.58
CA ALA A 355 8.14 26.53 -3.83
C ALA A 355 7.58 25.65 -2.71
N CYS A 356 7.35 26.22 -1.53
CA CYS A 356 6.81 25.50 -0.37
C CYS A 356 6.24 26.49 0.65
N PRO A 357 4.92 26.55 0.89
CA PRO A 357 4.34 27.46 1.87
C PRO A 357 4.80 27.11 3.30
N ARG A 358 4.72 28.10 4.19
CA ARG A 358 5.18 28.00 5.58
C ARG A 358 4.61 26.79 6.36
N GLY A 359 3.36 26.41 6.10
CA GLY A 359 2.72 25.26 6.77
C GLY A 359 3.29 23.90 6.37
N GLU A 360 4.01 23.83 5.25
CA GLU A 360 4.56 22.58 4.71
C GLU A 360 6.10 22.53 4.81
N ALA A 361 6.76 23.63 5.16
CA ALA A 361 8.22 23.71 5.22
C ALA A 361 8.84 22.86 6.35
N GLY A 362 10.16 22.69 6.29
CA GLY A 362 10.98 22.02 7.31
C GLY A 362 11.23 20.53 7.06
N LYS A 363 10.57 19.95 6.05
CA LYS A 363 10.78 18.56 5.62
C LYS A 363 12.14 18.40 4.92
N ALA A 364 12.69 17.19 4.94
CA ALA A 364 14.02 16.92 4.42
C ALA A 364 13.97 16.11 3.10
N VAL A 365 14.75 16.59 2.12
CA VAL A 365 14.99 15.93 0.84
C VAL A 365 16.43 15.44 0.79
N VAL A 366 16.66 14.30 0.15
CA VAL A 366 17.99 13.84 -0.24
C VAL A 366 18.12 13.86 -1.76
N ILE A 367 19.25 14.36 -2.25
CA ILE A 367 19.67 14.28 -3.65
C ILE A 367 20.82 13.28 -3.71
N GLU A 368 20.71 12.26 -4.54
CA GLU A 368 21.63 11.12 -4.62
C GLU A 368 22.08 10.89 -6.06
N ALA A 369 23.35 10.51 -6.25
CA ALA A 369 23.91 10.07 -7.52
C ALA A 369 24.92 8.96 -7.23
N GLY A 370 24.53 7.70 -7.47
CA GLY A 370 25.33 6.55 -7.07
C GLY A 370 25.54 6.50 -5.54
N SER A 371 26.80 6.53 -5.10
CA SER A 371 27.15 6.58 -3.67
C SER A 371 27.28 8.00 -3.11
N ALA A 372 27.21 9.04 -3.95
CA ALA A 372 27.24 10.42 -3.50
C ALA A 372 25.83 10.89 -3.12
N SER A 373 25.70 11.59 -2.00
CA SER A 373 24.42 12.11 -1.55
C SER A 373 24.58 13.44 -0.80
N THR A 374 23.57 14.30 -0.89
CA THR A 374 23.44 15.49 -0.06
C THR A 374 22.00 15.65 0.42
N THR A 375 21.83 16.26 1.59
CA THR A 375 20.53 16.39 2.25
C THR A 375 20.23 17.85 2.52
N ALA A 376 18.99 18.25 2.30
CA ALA A 376 18.52 19.62 2.51
C ALA A 376 17.22 19.62 3.32
N ARG A 377 17.02 20.64 4.16
CA ARG A 377 15.70 20.98 4.71
C ARG A 377 15.06 22.03 3.82
N ILE A 378 13.83 21.77 3.38
CA ILE A 378 13.07 22.67 2.53
C ILE A 378 12.59 23.84 3.36
N GLU A 379 13.13 25.03 3.11
CA GLU A 379 12.65 26.23 3.79
C GLU A 379 11.44 26.83 3.08
N ALA A 380 10.66 27.59 3.83
CA ALA A 380 9.43 28.20 3.35
C ALA A 380 9.68 29.23 2.23
N THR A 381 8.69 29.33 1.35
CA THR A 381 8.42 30.42 0.41
C THR A 381 7.04 31.02 0.74
N ARG A 382 6.64 32.09 0.05
CA ARG A 382 5.38 32.79 0.33
C ARG A 382 4.15 31.90 0.08
N ASN A 383 4.16 31.16 -1.02
CA ASN A 383 3.09 30.25 -1.45
C ASN A 383 3.64 29.24 -2.49
N TRP A 384 2.78 28.39 -3.06
CA TRP A 384 3.15 27.38 -4.05
C TRP A 384 3.62 27.93 -5.41
N GLU A 385 3.39 29.22 -5.69
CA GLU A 385 3.80 29.87 -6.95
C GLU A 385 5.07 30.72 -6.78
N ASP A 386 5.48 30.97 -5.54
CA ASP A 386 6.67 31.75 -5.18
C ASP A 386 7.89 30.84 -5.13
N TYR A 387 8.54 30.68 -6.28
CA TYR A 387 9.75 29.86 -6.41
C TYR A 387 10.98 30.62 -5.94
N LYS A 388 11.82 29.93 -5.17
CA LYS A 388 13.15 30.40 -4.82
C LYS A 388 14.22 29.42 -5.25
N GLN A 389 15.44 29.92 -5.38
CA GLN A 389 16.61 29.12 -5.68
C GLN A 389 17.67 29.29 -4.60
N ALA A 390 18.25 28.19 -4.13
CA ALA A 390 19.37 28.23 -3.18
C ALA A 390 20.27 27.01 -3.32
N LYS A 391 21.55 27.19 -2.93
CA LYS A 391 22.50 26.09 -2.74
C LYS A 391 22.07 25.28 -1.54
N VAL A 392 22.00 23.96 -1.70
CA VAL A 392 21.59 23.04 -0.64
C VAL A 392 22.68 22.05 -0.23
N GLY A 393 23.75 21.95 -1.01
CA GLY A 393 24.87 21.06 -0.70
C GLY A 393 25.79 20.85 -1.88
N ASP A 394 26.51 19.74 -1.87
CA ASP A 394 27.50 19.38 -2.87
C ASP A 394 27.48 17.86 -3.12
N LEU A 395 27.77 17.46 -4.36
CA LEU A 395 27.95 16.06 -4.77
C LEU A 395 29.32 15.90 -5.42
N LYS A 396 29.99 14.78 -5.13
CA LYS A 396 31.18 14.37 -5.87
C LYS A 396 30.75 13.39 -6.97
N LEU A 397 30.94 13.79 -8.22
CA LEU A 397 30.54 13.00 -9.39
C LEU A 397 31.77 12.65 -10.22
N GLU A 398 31.77 11.45 -10.78
CA GLU A 398 32.77 11.04 -11.78
C GLU A 398 32.33 11.50 -13.18
N ALA A 399 33.24 11.52 -14.16
CA ALA A 399 32.85 11.78 -15.54
C ALA A 399 32.02 10.60 -16.09
N GLY A 400 31.03 10.88 -16.93
CA GLY A 400 30.17 9.87 -17.55
C GLY A 400 28.69 10.06 -17.24
N GLU A 401 27.89 9.03 -17.52
CA GLU A 401 26.45 9.07 -17.30
C GLU A 401 26.12 8.69 -15.84
N HIS A 402 25.28 9.51 -15.20
CA HIS A 402 24.81 9.28 -13.84
C HIS A 402 23.29 9.41 -13.76
N ARG A 403 22.68 8.64 -12.87
CA ARG A 403 21.29 8.84 -12.46
C ARG A 403 21.27 9.66 -11.17
N VAL A 404 20.75 10.88 -11.26
CA VAL A 404 20.57 11.78 -10.11
C VAL A 404 19.12 11.66 -9.66
N SER A 405 18.89 11.35 -8.39
CA SER A 405 17.54 11.21 -7.85
C SER A 405 17.29 12.18 -6.70
N ALA A 406 16.05 12.65 -6.57
CA ALA A 406 15.56 13.39 -5.40
C ALA A 406 14.38 12.65 -4.77
N ARG A 407 14.38 12.54 -3.44
CA ARG A 407 13.32 11.88 -2.64
C ARG A 407 13.29 12.41 -1.21
N ALA A 408 12.19 12.17 -0.49
CA ALA A 408 12.16 12.42 0.94
C ALA A 408 13.03 11.43 1.72
N ILE A 409 13.53 11.87 2.88
CA ILE A 409 14.38 11.03 3.76
C ILE A 409 13.54 10.11 4.65
N ALA A 410 12.38 10.56 5.07
CA ALA A 410 11.49 9.83 5.98
C ALA A 410 10.03 10.15 5.64
N ALA A 411 9.10 9.38 6.21
CA ALA A 411 7.67 9.65 6.14
C ALA A 411 7.33 11.05 6.70
N PHE A 412 6.40 11.74 6.05
CA PHE A 412 5.94 13.08 6.43
C PHE A 412 4.42 13.21 6.22
N LYS A 413 3.82 14.25 6.81
CA LYS A 413 2.43 14.64 6.55
C LYS A 413 2.41 15.84 5.61
N GLY A 414 1.40 15.95 4.75
CA GLY A 414 1.27 17.03 3.78
C GLY A 414 2.14 16.80 2.55
N TYR A 415 2.76 17.86 2.02
CA TYR A 415 3.54 17.83 0.77
C TYR A 415 5.00 18.25 0.98
N LEU A 416 5.95 17.64 0.27
CA LEU A 416 7.38 17.90 0.42
C LEU A 416 7.75 19.31 -0.07
N MET A 417 7.45 19.61 -1.34
CA MET A 417 7.66 20.88 -2.04
C MET A 417 7.10 20.76 -3.46
N ASP A 418 6.99 21.88 -4.16
CA ASP A 418 6.95 21.91 -5.61
C ASP A 418 8.36 22.17 -6.15
N LEU A 419 8.92 21.24 -6.91
CA LEU A 419 10.30 21.31 -7.41
C LEU A 419 10.31 21.61 -8.92
N ARG A 420 10.88 22.74 -9.33
CA ARG A 420 11.03 23.10 -10.75
C ARG A 420 12.28 22.53 -11.39
N ALA A 421 13.41 22.61 -10.69
CA ALA A 421 14.67 22.14 -11.21
C ALA A 421 15.69 21.86 -10.11
N ILE A 422 16.63 20.97 -10.42
CA ILE A 422 17.93 20.87 -9.75
C ILE A 422 18.99 21.44 -10.69
N ARG A 423 19.95 22.20 -10.19
CA ARG A 423 21.13 22.61 -10.95
C ARG A 423 22.39 22.07 -10.27
N LEU A 424 23.21 21.35 -11.04
CA LEU A 424 24.53 20.92 -10.63
C LEU A 424 25.54 21.88 -11.26
N VAL A 425 26.23 22.66 -10.43
CA VAL A 425 27.20 23.65 -10.89
C VAL A 425 28.59 23.14 -10.54
N PRO A 426 29.54 23.03 -11.49
CA PRO A 426 30.92 22.68 -11.16
C PRO A 426 31.46 23.63 -10.09
N GLY A 427 31.90 23.08 -8.96
CA GLY A 427 32.58 23.87 -7.93
C GLY A 427 34.04 24.06 -8.29
N ASP A 428 34.61 25.22 -7.93
CA ASP A 428 36.06 25.40 -7.96
C ASP A 428 36.73 24.40 -6.99
N ARG A 429 37.88 23.88 -7.43
CA ARG A 429 38.61 22.77 -6.78
C ARG A 429 38.92 23.00 -5.32
#